data_AF-A0A920N5U2-F1
#
_entry.id   AF-A0A920N5U2-F1
#
_cell.length_a   1.000
_cell.length_b   1.000
_cell.length_c   1.000
_cell.angle_alpha   90.00
_cell.angle_beta   90.00
_cell.angle_gamma   90.00
#
_symmetry.space_group_name_H-M   'P 1'
#
loop_
_entity.id
_entity.type
_entity.pdbx_description
1 polymer ?
#
loop_
_entity_poly.entity_id
_entity_poly.type
_entity_poly.pdbx_seq_one_letter_code
_entity_poly.pdbx_strand_id
1 'polypeptide(L)'
;MVPTLPASSLLLTKASGGVPHGGGVRIRRGSGDYRRLHDWIAGGMPFGNDNDPKVVSIELTPGERQVDMKSRHQLRVVATFSDGRTADVTGHAKFQSNNEGLGNVDEFGLVTVGEAPGEVAVMANYMGAVGVFQAMIPSANRLASFPKLPEANFIDTWSTRNSRNSTSCPRPEPTTPPSSVGSASTSSAGCRHPRNRGSSSRTRTATDGLGSSTGC
;
A
#
# COMPACT_ATOMS: atom_id res chain seq x y z
N MET A 1 29.89 -40.29 -8.88
CA MET A 1 30.04 -40.43 -7.43
C MET A 1 30.27 -39.05 -6.85
N VAL A 2 29.28 -38.44 -6.21
CA VAL A 2 29.49 -37.16 -5.50
C VAL A 2 28.80 -37.22 -4.14
N PRO A 3 29.51 -37.58 -3.07
CA PRO A 3 29.14 -37.18 -1.73
C PRO A 3 30.09 -36.05 -1.33
N THR A 4 30.07 -34.92 -2.03
CA THR A 4 30.62 -33.70 -1.45
C THR A 4 29.64 -33.31 -0.35
N LEU A 5 30.08 -33.36 0.91
CA LEU A 5 29.35 -32.79 2.04
C LEU A 5 28.76 -31.43 1.59
N PRO A 6 27.42 -31.28 1.48
CA PRO A 6 26.82 -30.07 0.92
C PRO A 6 27.27 -28.80 1.65
N ALA A 7 27.49 -28.93 2.96
CA ALA A 7 28.04 -27.91 3.85
C ALA A 7 29.44 -27.38 3.43
N SER A 8 30.24 -28.18 2.71
CA SER A 8 31.58 -27.83 2.24
C SER A 8 31.61 -27.17 0.85
N SER A 9 30.44 -27.02 0.20
CA SER A 9 30.36 -26.36 -1.10
C SER A 9 30.93 -24.94 -1.07
N LEU A 10 31.76 -24.58 -2.05
CA LEU A 10 32.32 -23.23 -2.16
C LEU A 10 31.22 -22.16 -2.29
N LEU A 11 30.11 -22.49 -2.93
CA LEU A 11 28.95 -21.60 -3.04
C LEU A 11 28.41 -21.24 -1.65
N LEU A 12 28.20 -22.24 -0.81
CA LEU A 12 27.61 -22.08 0.51
C LEU A 12 28.60 -21.50 1.52
N THR A 13 29.86 -21.96 1.49
CA THR A 13 30.92 -21.51 2.41
C THR A 13 31.35 -20.08 2.12
N LYS A 14 31.41 -19.63 0.87
CA LYS A 14 31.63 -18.20 0.58
C LYS A 14 30.42 -17.38 1.04
N ALA A 15 29.21 -17.69 0.58
CA ALA A 15 28.00 -16.92 0.93
C ALA A 15 27.78 -16.77 2.45
N SER A 16 28.13 -17.79 3.24
CA SER A 16 28.00 -17.81 4.70
C SER A 16 29.23 -17.36 5.49
N GLY A 17 30.30 -16.95 4.81
CA GLY A 17 31.53 -16.46 5.45
C GLY A 17 32.43 -17.54 6.04
N GLY A 18 32.23 -18.82 5.70
CA GLY A 18 33.17 -19.90 6.02
C GLY A 18 34.48 -19.83 5.24
N VAL A 19 34.47 -19.22 4.05
CA VAL A 19 35.68 -18.90 3.26
C VAL A 19 35.71 -17.39 2.98
N PRO A 20 36.83 -16.69 3.25
CA PRO A 20 36.96 -15.26 2.97
C PRO A 20 36.73 -14.92 1.50
N HIS A 21 35.96 -13.87 1.26
CA HIS A 21 35.75 -13.26 -0.06
C HIS A 21 35.34 -11.79 0.14
N GLY A 22 35.60 -10.93 -0.86
CA GLY A 22 35.35 -9.48 -0.76
C GLY A 22 33.86 -9.08 -0.63
N GLY A 23 32.94 -10.04 -0.77
CA GLY A 23 31.51 -9.81 -0.63
C GLY A 23 31.00 -9.78 0.82
N GLY A 24 31.76 -10.28 1.79
CA GLY A 24 31.25 -10.46 3.17
C GLY A 24 30.10 -11.47 3.26
N VAL A 25 29.49 -11.61 4.43
CA VAL A 25 28.40 -12.59 4.63
C VAL A 25 27.13 -12.11 3.94
N ARG A 26 26.62 -12.90 2.98
CA ARG A 26 25.35 -12.63 2.28
C ARG A 26 24.21 -13.50 2.78
N ILE A 27 24.50 -14.74 3.18
CA ILE A 27 23.52 -15.69 3.71
C ILE A 27 24.02 -16.19 5.04
N ARG A 28 23.39 -15.78 6.14
CA ARG A 28 23.79 -16.23 7.49
C ARG A 28 23.66 -17.74 7.62
N ARG A 29 24.67 -18.40 8.20
CA ARG A 29 24.62 -19.83 8.50
C ARG A 29 23.42 -20.14 9.41
N GLY A 30 22.66 -21.18 9.09
CA GLY A 30 21.46 -21.58 9.83
C GLY A 30 20.17 -20.82 9.45
N SER A 31 20.25 -19.80 8.59
CA SER A 31 19.04 -19.12 8.08
C SER A 31 18.17 -20.06 7.23
N GLY A 32 16.92 -19.64 6.97
CA GLY A 32 16.04 -20.37 6.05
C GLY A 32 16.64 -20.50 4.65
N ASP A 33 17.26 -19.42 4.14
CA ASP A 33 17.91 -19.41 2.82
C ASP A 33 19.16 -20.29 2.77
N TYR A 34 19.93 -20.33 3.86
CA TYR A 34 21.05 -21.26 3.99
C TYR A 34 20.59 -22.70 3.85
N ARG A 35 19.53 -23.09 4.58
CA ARG A 35 18.97 -24.44 4.52
C ARG A 35 18.41 -24.75 3.14
N ARG A 36 17.68 -23.82 2.53
CA ARG A 36 17.16 -23.99 1.16
C ARG A 36 18.28 -24.27 0.16
N LEU A 37 19.37 -23.51 0.20
CA LEU A 37 20.51 -23.71 -0.70
C LEU A 37 21.28 -25.00 -0.37
N HIS A 38 21.46 -25.30 0.91
CA HIS A 38 22.09 -26.54 1.37
C HIS A 38 21.31 -27.76 0.87
N ASP A 39 19.99 -27.77 1.03
CA ASP A 39 19.13 -28.90 0.67
C ASP A 39 19.06 -29.07 -0.86
N TRP A 40 19.10 -27.97 -1.62
CA TRP A 40 19.25 -28.03 -3.08
C TRP A 40 20.58 -28.67 -3.51
N ILE A 41 21.69 -28.31 -2.85
CA ILE A 41 23.00 -28.94 -3.10
C ILE A 41 22.97 -30.42 -2.70
N ALA A 42 22.37 -30.73 -1.54
CA ALA A 42 22.24 -32.10 -1.03
C ALA A 42 21.39 -32.99 -1.94
N GLY A 43 20.36 -32.42 -2.58
CA GLY A 43 19.53 -33.08 -3.58
C GLY A 43 20.21 -33.32 -4.93
N GLY A 44 21.49 -32.97 -5.09
CA GLY A 44 22.23 -33.15 -6.34
C GLY A 44 22.06 -31.99 -7.33
N MET A 45 21.66 -30.82 -6.85
CA MET A 45 21.54 -29.59 -7.65
C MET A 45 20.63 -29.77 -8.88
N PRO A 46 19.39 -30.27 -8.71
CA PRO A 46 18.49 -30.44 -9.85
C PRO A 46 18.24 -29.10 -10.54
N PHE A 47 18.27 -29.12 -11.86
CA PHE A 47 17.85 -27.97 -12.67
C PHE A 47 16.33 -27.84 -12.63
N GLY A 48 15.86 -26.60 -12.74
CA GLY A 48 14.44 -26.34 -12.95
C GLY A 48 13.97 -26.88 -14.30
N ASN A 49 12.66 -27.09 -14.41
CA ASN A 49 12.00 -27.48 -15.64
C ASN A 49 10.99 -26.39 -16.08
N ASP A 50 10.57 -26.42 -17.33
CA ASP A 50 9.69 -25.39 -17.90
C ASP A 50 8.30 -25.32 -17.25
N ASN A 51 7.89 -26.40 -16.59
CA ASN A 51 6.61 -26.51 -15.89
C ASN A 51 6.69 -26.11 -14.41
N ASP A 52 7.86 -25.69 -13.92
CA ASP A 52 7.99 -25.21 -12.55
C ASP A 52 7.10 -23.97 -12.32
N PRO A 53 6.45 -23.86 -11.13
CA PRO A 53 5.58 -22.74 -10.84
C PRO A 53 6.30 -21.39 -10.98
N LYS A 54 5.72 -20.49 -11.79
CA LYS A 54 6.24 -19.14 -12.01
C LYS A 54 5.47 -18.14 -11.18
N VAL A 55 6.13 -17.08 -10.73
CA VAL A 55 5.45 -15.96 -10.07
C VAL A 55 4.59 -15.25 -11.10
N VAL A 56 3.29 -15.14 -10.83
CA VAL A 56 2.31 -14.46 -11.69
C VAL A 56 2.09 -13.03 -11.24
N SER A 57 2.01 -12.81 -9.92
CA SER A 57 1.79 -11.49 -9.35
C SER A 57 2.36 -11.40 -7.93
N ILE A 58 2.53 -10.16 -7.46
CA ILE A 58 2.77 -9.87 -6.05
C ILE A 58 1.77 -8.85 -5.54
N GLU A 59 1.39 -8.99 -4.27
CA GLU A 59 0.53 -8.07 -3.55
C GLU A 59 1.30 -7.50 -2.35
N LEU A 60 1.21 -6.18 -2.17
CA LEU A 60 1.78 -5.48 -1.03
C LEU A 60 0.66 -5.13 -0.05
N THR A 61 0.86 -5.45 1.22
CA THR A 61 -0.06 -5.09 2.29
C THR A 61 0.69 -4.28 3.36
N PRO A 62 0.22 -3.06 3.71
CA PRO A 62 -0.86 -2.31 3.05
C PRO A 62 -0.48 -1.89 1.62
N GLY A 63 -1.48 -1.70 0.74
CA GLY A 63 -1.28 -1.17 -0.61
C GLY A 63 -1.30 0.37 -0.65
N GLU A 64 -2.16 0.99 0.15
CA GLU A 64 -2.21 2.44 0.33
C GLU A 64 -2.43 2.76 1.81
N ARG A 65 -1.80 3.83 2.32
CA ARG A 65 -2.00 4.26 3.70
C ARG A 65 -1.70 5.75 3.91
N GLN A 66 -2.52 6.42 4.73
CA GLN A 66 -2.11 7.68 5.34
C GLN A 66 -1.20 7.41 6.54
N VAL A 67 -0.02 8.02 6.54
CA VAL A 67 1.05 7.77 7.52
C VAL A 67 1.44 9.07 8.22
N ASP A 68 1.80 8.96 9.49
CA ASP A 68 2.26 10.11 10.27
C ASP A 68 3.74 10.40 9.95
N MET A 69 4.19 11.65 10.09
CA MET A 69 5.61 11.99 9.96
C MET A 69 6.45 11.26 11.03
N LYS A 70 7.71 10.93 10.71
CA LYS A 70 8.64 10.19 11.60
C LYS A 70 8.13 8.82 12.07
N SER A 71 7.14 8.25 11.37
CA SER A 71 6.58 6.94 11.69
C SER A 71 7.30 5.82 10.93
N ARG A 72 7.03 4.57 11.35
CA ARG A 72 7.56 3.36 10.70
C ARG A 72 6.43 2.41 10.37
N HIS A 73 6.50 1.79 9.20
CA HIS A 73 5.47 0.90 8.69
C HIS A 73 6.10 -0.35 8.05
N GLN A 74 5.69 -1.53 8.53
CA GLN A 74 6.10 -2.78 7.93
C GLN A 74 5.23 -3.09 6.71
N LEU A 75 5.87 -3.35 5.58
CA LEU A 75 5.22 -3.92 4.41
C LEU A 75 5.30 -5.45 4.46
N ARG A 76 4.27 -6.08 3.93
CA ARG A 76 4.24 -7.51 3.65
C ARG A 76 4.06 -7.71 2.16
N VAL A 77 4.87 -8.59 1.55
CA VAL A 77 4.79 -8.94 0.14
C VAL A 77 4.38 -10.40 0.02
N VAL A 78 3.25 -10.65 -0.65
CA VAL A 78 2.76 -12.00 -0.93
C VAL A 78 2.82 -12.24 -2.44
N ALA A 79 3.54 -13.28 -2.85
CA ALA A 79 3.58 -13.72 -4.24
C ALA A 79 2.53 -14.78 -4.51
N THR A 80 1.87 -14.68 -5.67
CA THR A 80 0.98 -15.71 -6.22
C THR A 80 1.69 -16.41 -7.37
N PHE A 81 1.74 -17.75 -7.32
CA PHE A 81 2.39 -18.60 -8.32
C PHE A 81 1.37 -19.15 -9.32
N SER A 82 1.84 -19.62 -10.47
CA SER A 82 1.02 -20.13 -11.58
C SER A 82 0.25 -21.41 -11.23
N ASP A 83 0.66 -22.12 -10.18
CA ASP A 83 -0.03 -23.28 -9.61
C ASP A 83 -1.10 -22.90 -8.56
N GLY A 84 -1.33 -21.59 -8.35
CA GLY A 84 -2.29 -21.06 -7.39
C GLY A 84 -1.76 -20.97 -5.96
N ARG A 85 -0.52 -21.42 -5.69
CA ARG A 85 0.08 -21.28 -4.37
C ARG A 85 0.42 -19.81 -4.10
N THR A 86 0.37 -19.45 -2.83
CA THR A 86 0.84 -18.14 -2.35
C THR A 86 1.97 -18.30 -1.34
N ALA A 87 2.96 -17.42 -1.37
CA ALA A 87 4.02 -17.39 -0.37
C ALA A 87 4.35 -15.97 0.08
N ASP A 88 4.69 -15.81 1.36
CA ASP A 88 5.28 -14.59 1.87
C ASP A 88 6.72 -14.48 1.39
N VAL A 89 7.01 -13.43 0.62
CA VAL A 89 8.31 -13.18 -0.01
C VAL A 89 8.88 -11.83 0.42
N THR A 90 8.41 -11.29 1.55
CA THR A 90 8.82 -9.97 2.05
C THR A 90 10.34 -9.85 2.16
N GLY A 91 11.00 -10.86 2.72
CA GLY A 91 12.47 -10.88 2.86
C GLY A 91 13.24 -11.23 1.59
N HIS A 92 12.55 -11.52 0.48
CA HIS A 92 13.15 -11.86 -0.82
C HIS A 92 12.84 -10.83 -1.89
N ALA A 93 11.96 -9.88 -1.61
CA ALA A 93 11.60 -8.80 -2.51
C ALA A 93 12.67 -7.69 -2.47
N LYS A 94 12.87 -7.02 -3.60
CA LYS A 94 13.69 -5.82 -3.68
C LYS A 94 12.81 -4.59 -3.57
N PHE A 95 13.07 -3.74 -2.59
CA PHE A 95 12.33 -2.50 -2.38
C PHE A 95 13.07 -1.27 -2.93
N GLN A 96 12.32 -0.28 -3.38
CA GLN A 96 12.82 1.01 -3.82
C GLN A 96 11.81 2.12 -3.54
N SER A 97 12.25 3.21 -2.92
CA SER A 97 11.44 4.41 -2.76
C SER A 97 11.59 5.34 -3.96
N ASN A 98 10.51 6.01 -4.36
CA ASN A 98 10.56 7.06 -5.37
C ASN A 98 11.19 8.36 -4.85
N ASN A 99 11.14 8.60 -3.54
CA ASN A 99 11.65 9.80 -2.89
C ASN A 99 12.18 9.48 -1.49
N GLU A 100 13.49 9.24 -1.40
CA GLU A 100 14.18 8.91 -0.16
C GLU A 100 14.15 10.05 0.88
N GLY A 101 13.90 11.29 0.46
CA GLY A 101 13.74 12.43 1.37
C GLY A 101 12.40 12.45 2.10
N LEU A 102 11.36 11.82 1.53
CA LEU A 102 10.04 11.68 2.15
C LEU A 102 9.86 10.33 2.86
N GLY A 103 10.47 9.27 2.35
CA GLY A 103 10.45 7.97 2.99
C GLY A 103 11.49 7.01 2.42
N ASN A 104 12.15 6.28 3.31
CA ASN A 104 13.12 5.24 2.97
C ASN A 104 12.56 3.85 3.30
N VAL A 105 13.07 2.81 2.67
CA VAL A 105 12.65 1.42 2.88
C VAL A 105 13.89 0.53 2.98
N ASP A 106 13.92 -0.35 3.98
CA ASP A 106 15.01 -1.31 4.14
C ASP A 106 14.79 -2.62 3.35
N GLU A 107 15.78 -3.51 3.40
CA GLU A 107 15.74 -4.82 2.73
C GLU A 107 14.66 -5.77 3.31
N PHE A 108 14.10 -5.46 4.47
CA PHE A 108 13.06 -6.25 5.13
C PHE A 108 11.67 -5.65 4.92
N GLY A 109 11.54 -4.60 4.11
CA GLY A 109 10.27 -3.93 3.82
C GLY A 109 9.79 -3.00 4.93
N LEU A 110 10.66 -2.55 5.83
CA LEU A 110 10.34 -1.55 6.83
C LEU A 110 10.49 -0.15 6.23
N VAL A 111 9.36 0.52 6.04
CA VAL A 111 9.29 1.90 5.55
C VAL A 111 9.45 2.86 6.72
N THR A 112 10.40 3.78 6.60
CA THR A 112 10.61 4.89 7.55
C THR A 112 10.24 6.20 6.89
N VAL A 113 9.26 6.90 7.47
CA VAL A 113 8.72 8.16 6.95
C VAL A 113 9.55 9.33 7.47
N GLY A 114 9.85 10.30 6.60
CA GLY A 114 10.59 11.51 6.91
C GLY A 114 9.79 12.57 7.67
N GLU A 115 10.32 13.79 7.64
CA GLU A 115 9.78 14.95 8.38
C GLU A 115 9.03 15.95 7.49
N ALA A 116 8.85 15.66 6.21
CA ALA A 116 8.13 16.55 5.30
C ALA A 116 6.81 15.92 4.86
N PRO A 117 5.74 16.72 4.72
CA PRO A 117 4.50 16.26 4.14
C PRO A 117 4.66 16.02 2.63
N GLY A 118 3.84 15.12 2.08
CA GLY A 118 3.90 14.74 0.68
C GLY A 118 3.36 13.33 0.44
N GLU A 119 3.60 12.83 -0.77
CA GLU A 119 3.25 11.47 -1.16
C GLU A 119 4.53 10.71 -1.50
N VAL A 120 4.64 9.49 -0.97
CA VAL A 120 5.78 8.60 -1.21
C VAL A 120 5.27 7.26 -1.72
N ALA A 121 5.91 6.74 -2.74
CA ALA A 121 5.61 5.44 -3.31
C ALA A 121 6.81 4.51 -3.13
N VAL A 122 6.57 3.33 -2.58
CA VAL A 122 7.56 2.27 -2.43
C VAL A 122 7.22 1.13 -3.39
N MET A 123 8.09 0.89 -4.35
CA MET A 123 7.99 -0.22 -5.27
C MET A 123 8.68 -1.45 -4.68
N ALA A 124 8.02 -2.60 -4.74
CA ALA A 124 8.65 -3.90 -4.50
C ALA A 124 8.70 -4.69 -5.80
N ASN A 125 9.81 -5.39 -6.03
CA ASN A 125 10.00 -6.31 -7.15
C ASN A 125 10.37 -7.69 -6.63
N TYR A 126 9.75 -8.73 -7.20
CA TYR A 126 10.10 -10.12 -6.92
C TYR A 126 9.92 -10.97 -8.17
N MET A 127 11.01 -11.57 -8.65
CA MET A 127 11.04 -12.45 -9.84
C MET A 127 10.31 -11.87 -11.07
N GLY A 128 10.43 -10.56 -11.30
CA GLY A 128 9.81 -9.85 -12.44
C GLY A 128 8.41 -9.29 -12.18
N ALA A 129 7.72 -9.75 -11.13
CA ALA A 129 6.46 -9.14 -10.68
C ALA A 129 6.74 -7.88 -9.86
N VAL A 130 5.89 -6.86 -10.03
CA VAL A 130 6.03 -5.55 -9.38
C VAL A 130 4.74 -5.21 -8.65
N GLY A 131 4.88 -4.63 -7.46
CA GLY A 131 3.78 -4.06 -6.70
C GLY A 131 4.23 -2.77 -6.02
N VAL A 132 3.27 -1.92 -5.68
CA VAL A 132 3.55 -0.57 -5.17
C VAL A 132 2.73 -0.33 -3.91
N PHE A 133 3.41 0.18 -2.87
CA PHE A 133 2.80 0.77 -1.69
C PHE A 133 2.78 2.29 -1.85
N GLN A 134 1.63 2.92 -1.64
CA GLN A 134 1.49 4.38 -1.63
C GLN A 134 1.24 4.90 -0.22
N ALA A 135 2.01 5.89 0.20
CA ALA A 135 1.88 6.55 1.49
C ALA A 135 1.62 8.03 1.32
N MET A 136 0.53 8.51 1.94
CA MET A 136 0.20 9.93 2.02
C MET A 136 0.60 10.47 3.40
N ILE A 137 1.48 11.47 3.42
CA ILE A 137 1.97 12.14 4.63
C ILE A 137 1.26 13.51 4.72
N PRO A 138 0.29 13.67 5.63
CA PRO A 138 -0.45 14.92 5.75
C PRO A 138 0.43 16.04 6.30
N SER A 139 0.15 17.27 5.90
CA SER A 139 0.73 18.45 6.56
C SER A 139 0.17 18.60 7.96
N ALA A 140 1.05 18.92 8.92
CA ALA A 140 0.66 19.27 10.28
C ALA A 140 -0.21 20.54 10.33
N ASN A 141 -0.03 21.45 9.36
CA ASN A 141 -0.84 22.66 9.24
C ASN A 141 -2.20 22.34 8.65
N ARG A 142 -3.12 21.92 9.52
CA ARG A 142 -4.55 21.91 9.18
C ARG A 142 -5.01 23.35 9.09
N LEU A 143 -5.64 23.72 7.98
CA LEU A 143 -6.29 25.03 7.88
C LEU A 143 -7.37 25.12 8.97
N ALA A 144 -7.25 26.09 9.88
CA ALA A 144 -8.24 26.34 10.93
C ALA A 144 -9.62 26.69 10.34
N SER A 145 -9.63 27.31 9.16
CA SER A 145 -10.80 27.53 8.33
C SER A 145 -10.35 27.56 6.87
N PHE A 146 -11.11 26.92 5.99
CA PHE A 146 -10.89 27.06 4.56
C PHE A 146 -11.21 28.51 4.15
N PRO A 147 -10.28 29.22 3.49
CA PRO A 147 -10.55 30.58 3.05
C PRO A 147 -11.75 30.59 2.11
N LYS A 148 -12.63 31.58 2.27
CA LYS A 148 -13.78 31.75 1.40
C LYS A 148 -13.27 32.28 0.05
N LEU A 149 -13.01 31.36 -0.88
CA LEU A 149 -12.57 31.70 -2.23
C LEU A 149 -13.70 32.41 -2.99
N PRO A 150 -13.42 33.47 -3.78
CA PRO A 150 -14.41 34.04 -4.70
C PRO A 150 -14.83 32.96 -5.71
N GLU A 151 -16.12 32.66 -5.78
CA GLU A 151 -16.65 31.73 -6.77
C GLU A 151 -17.02 32.54 -8.01
N ALA A 152 -16.16 32.51 -9.03
CA ALA A 152 -16.37 33.25 -10.27
C ALA A 152 -17.25 32.45 -11.24
N ASN A 153 -17.18 31.12 -11.18
CA ASN A 153 -17.94 30.20 -12.03
C ASN A 153 -18.49 29.02 -11.26
N PHE A 154 -19.40 28.26 -11.89
CA PHE A 154 -19.99 27.05 -11.29
C PHE A 154 -18.94 26.01 -10.86
N ILE A 155 -17.80 25.91 -11.58
CA ILE A 155 -16.68 25.02 -11.25
C ILE A 155 -16.10 25.37 -9.87
N ASP A 156 -16.00 26.67 -9.56
CA ASP A 156 -15.46 27.15 -8.29
C ASP A 156 -16.38 26.75 -7.14
N THR A 157 -17.71 26.85 -7.33
CA THR A 157 -18.70 26.40 -6.34
C THR A 157 -18.63 24.91 -6.04
N TRP A 158 -18.40 24.07 -7.07
CA TRP A 158 -18.23 22.63 -6.87
C TRP A 158 -16.89 22.31 -6.19
N SER A 159 -15.82 23.00 -6.58
CA SER A 159 -14.47 22.83 -6.01
C SER A 159 -14.42 23.22 -4.52
N THR A 160 -14.98 24.39 -4.16
CA THR A 160 -15.03 24.85 -2.77
C THR A 160 -15.88 23.91 -1.90
N ARG A 161 -17.01 23.41 -2.42
CA ARG A 161 -17.90 22.49 -1.72
C ARG A 161 -17.24 21.14 -1.46
N ASN A 162 -16.56 20.57 -2.45
CA ASN A 162 -15.86 19.30 -2.30
C ASN A 162 -14.72 19.40 -1.27
N SER A 163 -13.96 20.50 -1.31
CA SER A 163 -12.85 20.77 -0.38
C SER A 163 -13.32 20.96 1.07
N ARG A 164 -14.48 21.58 1.30
CA ARG A 164 -15.08 21.68 2.64
C ARG A 164 -15.44 20.30 3.20
N ASN A 165 -15.95 19.40 2.37
CA ASN A 165 -16.33 18.06 2.81
C ASN A 165 -15.12 17.17 3.15
N SER A 166 -14.02 17.24 2.40
CA SER A 166 -12.82 16.41 2.65
C SER A 166 -12.09 16.80 3.94
N THR A 167 -12.19 18.05 4.37
CA THR A 167 -11.57 18.57 5.61
C THR A 167 -12.27 18.05 6.88
N SER A 168 -13.50 17.53 6.74
CA SER A 168 -14.39 17.18 7.85
C SER A 168 -14.26 15.75 8.37
N CYS A 169 -13.32 14.93 7.88
CA CYS A 169 -13.09 13.58 8.41
C CYS A 169 -12.08 13.61 9.58
N PRO A 170 -12.51 13.62 10.86
CA PRO A 170 -11.63 13.37 11.98
C PRO A 170 -11.18 11.89 11.97
N ARG A 171 -9.90 11.65 12.25
CA ARG A 171 -9.38 10.32 12.59
C ARG A 171 -10.11 9.87 13.87
N PRO A 172 -10.59 8.60 13.98
CA PRO A 172 -11.10 8.10 15.24
C PRO A 172 -9.97 8.22 16.29
N GLU A 173 -10.26 8.95 17.35
CA GLU A 173 -9.34 9.17 18.47
C GLU A 173 -9.05 7.81 19.14
N PRO A 174 -7.79 7.49 19.49
CA PRO A 174 -7.49 6.24 20.19
C PRO A 174 -8.20 6.26 21.55
N THR A 175 -9.28 5.51 21.66
CA THR A 175 -10.05 5.37 22.91
C THR A 175 -9.15 4.70 23.95
N THR A 176 -8.68 5.47 24.92
CA THR A 176 -8.20 4.91 26.19
C THR A 176 -9.40 4.29 26.92
N PRO A 177 -9.30 3.04 27.42
CA PRO A 177 -10.42 2.42 28.12
C PRO A 177 -10.66 3.14 29.45
N PRO A 178 -11.90 3.54 29.77
CA PRO A 178 -12.21 4.16 31.05
C PRO A 178 -12.17 3.12 32.18
N SER A 179 -11.39 3.42 33.21
CA SER A 179 -11.48 2.80 34.52
C SER A 179 -12.70 3.34 35.26
N SER A 180 -13.89 2.78 35.01
CA SER A 180 -14.98 2.63 35.98
C SER A 180 -16.28 2.18 35.31
N VAL A 181 -16.94 1.25 35.99
CA VAL A 181 -18.23 0.67 35.61
C VAL A 181 -19.33 1.69 35.93
N GLY A 182 -20.10 2.09 34.93
CA GLY A 182 -21.26 2.97 35.11
C GLY A 182 -22.10 3.07 33.84
N SER A 183 -23.29 2.47 33.89
CA SER A 183 -24.28 2.40 32.83
C SER A 183 -24.85 3.76 32.41
N ALA A 184 -24.82 4.08 31.11
CA ALA A 184 -25.79 4.96 30.47
C ALA A 184 -25.82 4.77 28.94
N SER A 185 -27.03 4.65 28.40
CA SER A 185 -27.39 4.59 26.99
C SER A 185 -27.12 5.90 26.25
N THR A 186 -26.62 5.87 25.00
CA THR A 186 -27.17 6.66 23.87
C THR A 186 -26.53 6.35 22.51
N SER A 187 -27.41 6.07 21.55
CA SER A 187 -27.43 6.46 20.13
C SER A 187 -26.17 6.32 19.25
N SER A 188 -26.15 5.26 18.43
CA SER A 188 -25.22 5.08 17.32
C SER A 188 -25.62 5.95 16.10
N ALA A 189 -24.97 7.10 15.92
CA ALA A 189 -25.02 7.85 14.66
C ALA A 189 -23.93 7.31 13.71
N GLY A 190 -24.29 6.29 12.93
CA GLY A 190 -23.44 5.75 11.87
C GLY A 190 -23.34 6.69 10.67
N CYS A 191 -22.12 6.90 10.17
CA CYS A 191 -21.82 7.61 8.94
C CYS A 191 -22.65 7.05 7.76
N ARG A 192 -23.55 7.85 7.20
CA ARG A 192 -24.25 7.50 5.96
C ARG A 192 -23.35 7.79 4.76
N HIS A 193 -23.01 6.75 4.01
CA HIS A 193 -22.58 6.89 2.62
C HIS A 193 -23.73 7.45 1.77
N PRO A 194 -23.48 8.43 0.87
CA PRO A 194 -24.49 8.87 -0.08
C PRO A 194 -24.74 7.74 -1.10
N ARG A 195 -25.94 7.17 -1.09
CA ARG A 195 -26.41 6.29 -2.16
C ARG A 195 -26.67 7.13 -3.41
N ASN A 196 -26.02 6.75 -4.50
CA ASN A 196 -26.28 7.26 -5.84
C ASN A 196 -27.75 6.96 -6.23
N ARG A 197 -28.60 7.98 -6.36
CA ARG A 197 -29.92 7.86 -7.00
C ARG A 197 -29.82 8.44 -8.40
N GLY A 198 -29.94 7.55 -9.38
CA GLY A 198 -29.97 7.89 -10.80
C GLY A 198 -31.05 8.92 -11.13
N SER A 199 -30.71 9.82 -12.05
CA SER A 199 -31.59 10.84 -12.59
C SER A 199 -32.60 10.21 -13.56
N SER A 200 -33.89 10.44 -13.29
CA SER A 200 -34.94 10.33 -14.30
C SER A 200 -35.81 11.58 -14.22
N SER A 201 -35.63 12.50 -15.16
CA SER A 201 -36.53 13.63 -15.40
C SER A 201 -36.50 13.94 -16.90
N ARG A 202 -37.45 13.38 -17.66
CA ARG A 202 -38.66 14.07 -18.13
C ARG A 202 -38.35 15.34 -18.92
N THR A 203 -38.33 15.18 -20.23
CA THR A 203 -38.45 16.21 -21.26
C THR A 203 -39.77 16.97 -21.09
N ARG A 204 -39.69 18.30 -20.98
CA ARG A 204 -40.82 19.22 -21.17
C ARG A 204 -40.56 20.03 -22.43
N THR A 205 -41.41 19.84 -23.43
CA THR A 205 -41.60 20.71 -24.58
C THR A 205 -42.35 21.97 -24.15
N ALA A 206 -41.83 23.14 -24.51
CA ALA A 206 -42.57 24.39 -24.54
C ALA A 206 -42.12 25.17 -25.79
N THR A 207 -43.04 25.34 -26.73
CA THR A 207 -42.93 26.32 -27.82
C THR A 207 -44.01 27.36 -27.62
N ASP A 208 -43.57 28.61 -27.63
CA ASP A 208 -44.32 29.85 -27.52
C ASP A 208 -45.41 30.01 -28.59
N GLY A 209 -46.39 30.88 -28.29
CA GLY A 209 -47.28 31.44 -29.31
C GLY A 209 -48.52 32.14 -28.76
N LEU A 210 -48.36 33.40 -28.35
CA LEU A 210 -49.46 34.34 -28.10
C LEU A 210 -50.28 34.58 -29.39
N GLY A 211 -51.61 34.50 -29.29
CA GLY A 211 -52.54 34.81 -30.39
C GLY A 211 -53.95 35.14 -29.87
N SER A 212 -54.27 36.43 -29.94
CA SER A 212 -55.47 37.20 -29.58
C SER A 212 -56.90 36.58 -29.61
N SER A 213 -57.71 37.14 -28.71
CA SER A 213 -59.04 37.78 -28.93
C SER A 213 -60.34 37.02 -28.61
N THR A 214 -61.19 37.76 -27.85
CA THR A 214 -62.68 37.73 -27.76
C THR A 214 -63.30 36.48 -27.12
N GLY A 215 -64.12 36.54 -26.07
CA GLY A 215 -65.00 37.61 -25.59
C GLY A 215 -66.45 37.18 -25.79
N CYS A 216 -67.06 36.63 -24.74
CA CYS A 216 -68.46 36.73 -24.28
C CYS A 216 -68.59 35.87 -23.01
#